data_AF-A0A1F5YSX1-F1
#
_entry.id   AF-A0A1F5YSX1-F1
#
_cell.length_a   1.000
_cell.length_b   1.000
_cell.length_c   1.000
_cell.angle_alpha   90.00
_cell.angle_beta   90.00
_cell.angle_gamma   90.00
#
_symmetry.space_group_name_H-M   'P 1'
#
loop_
_entity.id
_entity.type
_entity.pdbx_description
1 polymer ?
#
loop_
_entity_poly.entity_id
_entity_poly.type
_entity_poly.pdbx_seq_one_letter_code
_entity_poly.pdbx_strand_id
1 'polypeptide(L)'
;MTEAATIVRDIGKMILQNDSLILLKRLSLRPAGNMRSLDYNRFLSWAEYGQVRRGCLPRSCEDKWLIFQPRGELHFCRSGNGLLVYAIIFAHLGPGFEAVSARVNADPALLDPLPEEYECRVIDYLIDRLLLGREVLFPLPDGLDRQSGQVLERIWMGDCGRRV
;
A
#
# COMPACT_ATOMS: atom_id res chain seq x y z
N MET A 1 -17.74 16.43 -8.00
CA MET A 1 -17.72 15.43 -6.90
C MET A 1 -16.41 15.56 -6.13
N THR A 2 -16.47 15.83 -4.83
CA THR A 2 -15.30 16.02 -3.96
C THR A 2 -14.48 14.73 -3.82
N GLU A 3 -13.16 14.84 -3.63
CA GLU A 3 -12.21 13.72 -3.48
C GLU A 3 -12.65 12.71 -2.41
N ALA A 4 -13.07 13.21 -1.25
CA ALA A 4 -13.60 12.42 -0.15
C ALA A 4 -14.80 11.52 -0.55
N ALA A 5 -15.71 12.03 -1.39
CA ALA A 5 -16.88 11.26 -1.83
C ALA A 5 -16.52 10.10 -2.77
N THR A 6 -15.41 10.23 -3.52
CA THR A 6 -14.92 9.15 -4.39
C THR A 6 -14.25 8.05 -3.59
N ILE A 7 -13.42 8.44 -2.63
CA ILE A 7 -12.75 7.52 -1.68
C ILE A 7 -13.79 6.69 -0.93
N VAL A 8 -14.79 7.35 -0.32
CA VAL A 8 -15.85 6.66 0.44
C VAL A 8 -16.62 5.67 -0.43
N ARG A 9 -16.88 6.01 -1.70
CA ARG A 9 -17.55 5.12 -2.65
C ARG A 9 -16.69 3.89 -3.01
N ASP A 10 -15.41 4.10 -3.27
CA ASP A 10 -14.51 3.04 -3.73
C ASP A 10 -14.20 2.07 -2.57
N ILE A 11 -13.98 2.58 -1.35
CA ILE A 11 -13.93 1.73 -0.14
C ILE A 11 -15.30 1.07 0.11
N GLY A 12 -16.39 1.82 -0.08
CA GLY A 12 -17.80 1.35 -0.11
C GLY A 12 -18.00 0.03 -0.85
N LYS A 13 -17.50 -0.02 -2.09
CA LYS A 13 -17.59 -1.21 -2.95
C LYS A 13 -16.75 -2.39 -2.45
N MET A 14 -15.58 -2.13 -1.87
CA MET A 14 -14.71 -3.18 -1.32
C MET A 14 -15.34 -3.84 -0.07
N ILE A 15 -16.12 -3.09 0.72
CA ILE A 15 -16.78 -3.59 1.94
C ILE A 15 -17.96 -4.49 1.61
N LEU A 16 -18.77 -4.14 0.60
CA LEU A 16 -19.90 -5.00 0.19
C LEU A 16 -19.45 -6.41 -0.25
N GLN A 17 -18.15 -6.58 -0.50
CA GLN A 17 -17.52 -7.85 -0.84
C GLN A 17 -16.79 -8.51 0.34
N ASN A 18 -16.54 -7.78 1.44
CA ASN A 18 -15.79 -8.24 2.61
C ASN A 18 -16.43 -7.65 3.88
N ASP A 19 -17.17 -8.46 4.65
CA ASP A 19 -17.91 -8.09 5.89
C ASP A 19 -17.03 -7.40 6.97
N SER A 20 -16.59 -6.16 6.73
CA SER A 20 -15.57 -5.44 7.50
C SER A 20 -16.06 -4.04 7.89
N LEU A 21 -17.31 -3.94 8.35
CA LEU A 21 -17.97 -2.67 8.70
C LEU A 21 -17.38 -1.99 9.95
N ILE A 22 -16.68 -2.72 10.83
CA ILE A 22 -16.16 -2.20 12.11
C ILE A 22 -14.96 -1.25 11.89
N LEU A 23 -14.19 -1.43 10.82
CA LEU A 23 -12.94 -0.70 10.63
C LEU A 23 -13.12 0.72 10.07
N LEU A 24 -14.21 0.96 9.34
CA LEU A 24 -14.40 2.21 8.60
C LEU A 24 -14.81 3.42 9.44
N LYS A 25 -15.45 3.22 10.59
CA LYS A 25 -15.82 4.34 11.46
C LYS A 25 -14.63 5.17 11.95
N ARG A 26 -13.39 4.70 11.76
CA ARG A 26 -12.14 5.38 12.16
C ARG A 26 -11.20 5.74 11.02
N LEU A 27 -11.49 5.36 9.78
CA LEU A 27 -10.61 5.63 8.64
C LEU A 27 -10.82 7.06 8.14
N SER A 28 -10.32 8.03 8.89
CA SER A 28 -10.10 9.39 8.39
C SER A 28 -8.82 9.37 7.57
N LEU A 29 -8.95 9.23 6.24
CA LEU A 29 -7.81 9.42 5.35
C LEU A 29 -7.31 10.85 5.49
N ARG A 30 -6.00 10.98 5.68
CA ARG A 30 -5.36 12.29 5.67
C ARG A 30 -5.11 12.70 4.22
N PRO A 31 -5.29 13.99 3.88
CA PRO A 31 -4.88 14.47 2.57
C PRO A 31 -3.41 14.15 2.33
N ALA A 32 -3.05 13.91 1.07
CA ALA A 32 -1.67 13.75 0.67
C ALA A 32 -0.89 14.98 1.15
N GLY A 33 0.09 14.76 2.04
CA GLY A 33 1.01 15.80 2.46
C GLY A 33 1.96 16.18 1.33
N ASN A 34 3.18 16.58 1.67
CA ASN A 34 4.24 16.69 0.68
C ASN A 34 4.53 15.31 0.08
N MET A 35 4.36 15.12 -1.24
CA MET A 35 4.64 13.86 -1.93
C MET A 35 5.84 14.03 -2.87
N ARG A 36 6.85 13.18 -2.71
CA ARG A 36 8.06 13.12 -3.54
C ARG A 36 7.94 11.99 -4.56
N SER A 37 8.38 12.20 -5.79
CA SER A 37 8.46 11.15 -6.82
C SER A 37 9.58 10.14 -6.51
N LEU A 38 9.35 8.88 -6.87
CA LEU A 38 10.32 7.79 -6.83
C LEU A 38 10.60 7.30 -8.25
N ASP A 39 11.85 6.94 -8.55
CA ASP A 39 12.18 6.15 -9.73
C ASP A 39 11.83 4.68 -9.47
N TYR A 40 10.59 4.33 -9.78
CA TYR A 40 10.01 3.02 -9.53
C TYR A 40 9.48 2.42 -10.83
N ASN A 41 10.08 1.30 -11.24
CA ASN A 41 9.62 0.52 -12.37
C ASN A 41 9.07 -0.83 -11.90
N ARG A 42 7.79 -1.07 -12.18
CA ARG A 42 7.15 -2.37 -11.97
C ARG A 42 6.18 -2.68 -13.08
N PHE A 43 6.31 -3.87 -13.64
CA PHE A 43 5.36 -4.44 -14.58
C PHE A 43 4.42 -5.44 -13.89
N LEU A 44 3.16 -5.44 -14.31
CA LEU A 44 2.12 -6.38 -13.89
C LEU A 44 1.42 -6.93 -15.13
N SER A 45 1.27 -8.25 -15.22
CA SER A 45 0.36 -8.86 -16.17
C SER A 45 -1.09 -8.43 -15.93
N TRP A 46 -1.95 -8.68 -16.91
CA TRP A 46 -3.39 -8.46 -16.77
C TRP A 46 -4.01 -9.15 -15.54
N ALA A 47 -3.59 -10.39 -15.26
CA ALA A 47 -4.09 -11.15 -14.12
C ALA A 47 -3.64 -10.53 -12.79
N GLU A 48 -2.37 -10.12 -12.70
CA GLU A 48 -1.82 -9.46 -11.51
C GLU A 48 -2.47 -8.10 -11.28
N TYR A 49 -2.58 -7.25 -12.32
CA TYR A 49 -3.23 -5.95 -12.18
C TYR A 49 -4.71 -6.09 -11.77
N GLY A 50 -5.39 -7.12 -12.27
CA GLY A 50 -6.74 -7.49 -11.85
C GLY A 50 -6.87 -7.82 -10.36
N GLN A 51 -5.81 -8.34 -9.74
CA GLN A 51 -5.73 -8.56 -8.28
C GLN A 51 -5.33 -7.28 -7.55
N VAL A 52 -4.29 -6.60 -8.00
CA VAL A 52 -3.77 -5.35 -7.41
C VAL A 52 -4.85 -4.28 -7.27
N ARG A 53 -5.69 -4.09 -8.29
CA ARG A 53 -6.79 -3.10 -8.26
C ARG A 53 -7.88 -3.40 -7.23
N ARG A 54 -7.96 -4.63 -6.71
CA ARG A 54 -8.91 -4.98 -5.64
C ARG A 54 -8.47 -4.41 -4.30
N GLY A 55 -7.18 -4.05 -4.15
CA GLY A 55 -6.62 -3.53 -2.93
C GLY A 55 -6.60 -4.54 -1.77
N CYS A 56 -6.36 -4.03 -0.57
CA CYS A 56 -6.31 -4.80 0.67
C CYS A 56 -6.98 -4.00 1.80
N LEU A 57 -8.03 -4.56 2.40
CA LEU A 57 -8.63 -4.02 3.63
C LEU A 57 -7.95 -4.62 4.87
N PRO A 58 -7.73 -3.82 5.93
CA PRO A 58 -7.37 -4.35 7.23
C PRO A 58 -8.56 -5.16 7.81
N ARG A 59 -8.27 -6.28 8.47
CA ARG A 59 -9.24 -7.22 9.06
C ARG A 59 -9.25 -7.12 10.59
N SER A 60 -8.14 -6.69 11.19
CA SER A 60 -7.99 -6.40 12.61
C SER A 60 -7.41 -5.00 12.84
N CYS A 61 -7.34 -4.56 14.10
CA CYS A 61 -6.71 -3.29 14.45
C CYS A 61 -5.17 -3.36 14.47
N GLU A 62 -4.61 -4.57 14.47
CA GLU A 62 -3.18 -4.84 14.39
C GLU A 62 -2.65 -4.74 12.97
N ASP A 63 -3.49 -5.02 11.97
CA ASP A 63 -3.16 -4.82 10.57
C ASP A 63 -2.76 -3.38 10.29
N LYS A 64 -1.66 -3.17 9.58
CA LYS A 64 -1.05 -1.84 9.42
C LYS A 64 -1.32 -1.14 8.09
N TRP A 65 -1.85 -1.86 7.10
CA TRP A 65 -2.01 -1.36 5.74
C TRP A 65 -3.46 -1.41 5.28
N LEU A 66 -3.92 -0.29 4.73
CA LEU A 66 -5.09 -0.17 3.88
C LEU A 66 -4.61 0.18 2.49
N ILE A 67 -4.94 -0.63 1.49
CA ILE A 67 -4.57 -0.41 0.10
C ILE A 67 -5.84 -0.38 -0.75
N PHE A 68 -6.02 0.65 -1.58
CA PHE A 68 -7.21 0.80 -2.42
C PHE A 68 -6.89 1.68 -3.63
N GLN A 69 -7.71 1.65 -4.67
CA GLN A 69 -7.42 2.36 -5.93
C GLN A 69 -8.46 3.44 -6.26
N PRO A 70 -8.39 4.64 -5.66
CA PRO A 70 -9.26 5.74 -6.05
C PRO A 70 -8.85 6.32 -7.41
N ARG A 71 -9.82 6.42 -8.33
CA ARG A 71 -9.64 7.11 -9.65
C ARG A 71 -8.43 6.62 -10.47
N GLY A 72 -8.06 5.35 -10.36
CA GLY A 72 -6.97 4.75 -11.13
C GLY A 72 -5.58 4.85 -10.49
N GLU A 73 -5.45 5.51 -9.34
CA GLU A 73 -4.20 5.55 -8.58
C GLU A 73 -4.28 4.59 -7.39
N LEU A 74 -3.26 3.77 -7.16
CA LEU A 74 -3.19 2.82 -6.06
C LEU A 74 -2.58 3.48 -4.84
N HIS A 75 -3.38 3.63 -3.77
CA HIS A 75 -3.00 4.29 -2.52
C HIS A 75 -2.65 3.26 -1.45
N PHE A 76 -1.54 3.48 -0.77
CA PHE A 76 -1.08 2.69 0.37
C PHE A 76 -1.13 3.57 1.61
N CYS A 77 -2.09 3.30 2.48
CA CYS A 77 -2.31 4.06 3.69
C CYS A 77 -2.00 3.24 4.94
N ARG A 78 -1.48 3.90 5.97
CA ARG A 78 -1.40 3.32 7.31
C ARG A 78 -2.83 3.21 7.88
N SER A 79 -3.24 2.00 8.23
CA SER A 79 -4.60 1.69 8.69
C SER A 79 -5.00 2.43 9.98
N GLY A 80 -4.05 2.65 10.88
CA GLY A 80 -4.32 3.20 12.22
C GLY A 80 -4.60 4.70 12.24
N ASN A 81 -4.07 5.46 11.27
CA ASN A 81 -4.18 6.93 11.25
C ASN A 81 -4.56 7.49 9.86
N GLY A 82 -4.77 6.63 8.86
CA GLY A 82 -5.14 7.01 7.50
C GLY A 82 -4.07 7.78 6.73
N LEU A 83 -2.81 7.76 7.17
CA LEU A 83 -1.71 8.44 6.50
C LEU A 83 -1.41 7.78 5.16
N LEU A 84 -1.51 8.54 4.06
CA LEU A 84 -1.04 8.12 2.75
C LEU A 84 0.49 8.06 2.75
N VAL A 85 1.03 6.88 2.49
CA VAL A 85 2.48 6.63 2.42
C VAL A 85 2.94 6.56 0.98
N TYR A 86 2.30 5.71 0.16
CA TYR A 86 2.64 5.56 -1.26
C TYR A 86 1.42 5.77 -2.16
N ALA A 87 1.65 6.32 -3.34
CA ALA A 87 0.67 6.48 -4.40
C ALA A 87 1.28 6.09 -5.75
N ILE A 88 0.67 5.14 -6.45
CA ILE A 88 1.22 4.56 -7.69
C ILE A 88 0.18 4.56 -8.80
N ILE A 89 0.57 5.02 -9.99
CA ILE A 89 -0.26 4.95 -11.19
C ILE A 89 0.32 3.89 -12.12
N PHE A 90 -0.52 2.94 -12.51
CA PHE A 90 -0.20 1.94 -13.52
C PHE A 90 -0.90 2.30 -14.84
N ALA A 91 -0.14 2.34 -15.93
CA ALA A 91 -0.69 2.53 -17.27
C ALA A 91 -0.67 1.22 -18.04
N HIS A 92 -1.69 0.99 -18.88
CA HIS A 92 -1.73 -0.15 -19.78
C HIS A 92 -0.69 0.02 -20.89
N LEU A 93 0.23 -0.94 -21.00
CA LEU A 93 1.25 -1.04 -22.03
C LEU A 93 1.18 -2.45 -22.60
N GLY A 94 0.42 -2.60 -23.70
CA GLY A 94 0.28 -3.81 -24.51
C GLY A 94 0.04 -5.09 -23.69
N PRO A 95 1.08 -5.90 -23.42
CA PRO A 95 0.96 -7.15 -22.66
C PRO A 95 0.51 -7.00 -21.20
N GLY A 96 0.55 -5.81 -20.62
CA GLY A 96 0.19 -5.62 -19.21
C GLY A 96 0.19 -4.17 -18.78
N PHE A 97 0.59 -3.92 -17.55
CA PHE A 97 0.54 -2.63 -16.89
C PHE A 97 1.90 -2.27 -16.31
N GLU A 98 2.40 -1.08 -16.58
CA GLU A 98 3.66 -0.58 -16.02
C GLU A 98 3.39 0.59 -15.06
N ALA A 99 4.15 0.65 -13.98
CA ALA A 99 4.16 1.81 -13.10
C ALA A 99 4.74 3.01 -13.87
N VAL A 100 3.92 4.03 -14.09
CA VAL A 100 4.30 5.27 -14.79
C VAL A 100 4.48 6.46 -13.86
N SER A 101 4.08 6.31 -12.60
CA SER A 101 4.29 7.28 -11.54
C SER A 101 4.25 6.55 -10.21
N ALA A 102 5.23 6.81 -9.35
CA ALA A 102 5.22 6.42 -7.96
C ALA A 102 5.64 7.60 -7.11
N ARG A 103 4.92 7.79 -5.99
CA ARG A 103 5.14 8.90 -5.07
C ARG A 103 5.12 8.39 -3.64
N VAL A 104 5.98 8.96 -2.80
CA VAL A 104 6.06 8.69 -1.36
C VAL A 104 5.81 9.96 -0.57
N ASN A 105 5.24 9.82 0.62
CA ASN A 105 5.11 10.91 1.57
C ASN A 105 6.51 11.36 2.05
N ALA A 106 6.80 12.65 1.87
CA ALA A 106 8.06 13.28 2.20
C ALA A 106 7.92 14.35 3.29
N ASP A 107 6.87 14.26 4.11
CA ASP A 107 6.72 15.09 5.30
C ASP A 107 7.48 14.46 6.49
N PRO A 108 8.63 15.03 6.90
CA PRO A 108 9.45 14.46 7.98
C PRO A 108 8.76 14.54 9.36
N ALA A 109 7.69 15.34 9.51
CA ALA A 109 6.90 15.34 10.74
C ALA A 109 5.96 14.12 10.83
N LEU A 110 5.73 13.41 9.71
CA LEU A 110 4.81 12.28 9.62
C LEU A 110 5.51 10.96 9.33
N LEU A 111 6.62 10.98 8.60
CA LEU A 111 7.38 9.79 8.21
C LEU A 111 8.88 10.07 8.19
N ASP A 112 9.66 9.18 8.80
CA ASP A 112 11.12 9.22 8.65
C ASP A 112 11.50 8.89 7.20
N PRO A 113 12.32 9.71 6.53
CA PRO A 113 12.71 9.45 5.16
C PRO A 113 13.57 8.20 5.07
N LEU A 114 13.28 7.35 4.09
CA LEU A 114 14.07 6.15 3.79
C LEU A 114 14.86 6.33 2.48
N PRO A 115 15.96 5.59 2.29
CA PRO A 115 16.63 5.51 1.01
C PRO A 115 15.66 5.06 -0.09
N GLU A 116 15.75 5.70 -1.25
CA GLU A 116 14.82 5.47 -2.37
C GLU A 116 14.77 4.00 -2.80
N GLU A 117 15.93 3.37 -2.90
CA GLU A 117 16.03 1.97 -3.30
C GLU A 117 15.35 1.06 -2.27
N TYR A 118 15.35 1.44 -1.00
CA TYR A 118 14.65 0.70 0.04
C TYR A 118 13.13 0.92 -0.02
N GLU A 119 12.67 2.15 -0.29
CA GLU A 119 11.25 2.45 -0.53
C GLU A 119 10.69 1.60 -1.67
N CYS A 120 11.40 1.53 -2.80
CA CYS A 120 10.99 0.71 -3.95
C CYS A 120 10.87 -0.78 -3.59
N ARG A 121 11.82 -1.33 -2.83
CA ARG A 121 11.75 -2.73 -2.35
C ARG A 121 10.56 -2.96 -1.41
N VAL A 122 10.25 -1.98 -0.55
CA VAL A 122 9.09 -2.05 0.34
C VAL A 122 7.78 -2.05 -0.47
N ILE A 123 7.67 -1.18 -1.47
CA ILE A 123 6.51 -1.14 -2.37
C ILE A 123 6.31 -2.50 -3.07
N ASP A 124 7.38 -3.07 -3.65
CA ASP A 124 7.34 -4.40 -4.27
C ASP A 124 6.83 -5.47 -3.31
N TYR A 125 7.37 -5.50 -2.09
CA TYR A 125 6.95 -6.43 -1.05
C TYR A 125 5.47 -6.26 -0.69
N LEU A 126 4.98 -5.03 -0.54
CA LEU A 126 3.56 -4.79 -0.23
C LEU A 126 2.65 -5.28 -1.35
N ILE A 127 3.02 -5.05 -2.61
CA ILE A 127 2.27 -5.55 -3.77
C ILE A 127 2.29 -7.08 -3.79
N ASP A 128 3.47 -7.68 -3.74
CA ASP A 128 3.64 -9.13 -3.86
C ASP A 128 2.98 -9.86 -2.69
N ARG A 129 3.19 -9.40 -1.46
CA ARG A 129 2.67 -10.05 -0.25
C ARG A 129 1.18 -9.81 -0.04
N LEU A 130 0.72 -8.56 -0.10
CA LEU A 130 -0.64 -8.20 0.31
C LEU A 130 -1.66 -8.23 -0.83
N LEU A 131 -1.23 -7.96 -2.06
CA LEU A 131 -2.15 -7.84 -3.20
C LEU A 131 -2.11 -9.06 -4.12
N LEU A 132 -0.94 -9.70 -4.26
CA LEU A 132 -0.75 -10.90 -5.08
C LEU A 132 -0.67 -12.19 -4.26
N GLY A 133 -0.62 -12.10 -2.93
CA GLY A 133 -0.62 -13.26 -2.02
C GLY A 133 0.64 -14.13 -2.12
N ARG A 134 1.77 -13.57 -2.54
CA ARG A 134 3.03 -14.30 -2.73
C ARG A 134 3.77 -14.49 -1.41
N GLU A 135 4.52 -15.58 -1.34
CA GLU A 135 5.50 -15.82 -0.29
C GLU A 135 6.81 -15.11 -0.63
N VAL A 136 6.89 -13.84 -0.24
CA VAL A 136 8.10 -13.01 -0.35
C VAL A 136 8.56 -12.59 1.04
N LEU A 137 9.88 -12.49 1.24
CA LEU A 137 10.46 -12.04 2.51
C LEU A 137 10.42 -10.53 2.63
N PHE A 138 10.20 -10.02 3.84
CA PHE A 138 10.30 -8.58 4.10
C PHE A 138 11.70 -8.07 3.74
N PRO A 139 11.80 -6.96 2.97
CA PRO A 139 13.07 -6.37 2.60
C PRO A 139 13.71 -5.77 3.85
N LEU A 140 14.98 -6.06 4.06
CA LEU A 140 15.73 -5.48 5.17
C LEU A 140 16.53 -4.26 4.69
N PRO A 141 16.71 -3.24 5.55
CA PRO A 141 17.73 -2.24 5.34
C PRO A 141 19.11 -2.90 5.29
N ASP A 142 20.04 -2.25 4.58
CA ASP A 142 21.38 -2.77 4.43
C ASP A 142 22.08 -2.86 5.81
N GLY A 143 22.77 -3.98 6.06
CA GLY A 143 23.46 -4.24 7.32
C GLY A 143 22.59 -4.78 8.46
N LEU A 144 21.27 -4.94 8.27
CA LEU A 144 20.39 -5.55 9.28
C LEU A 144 20.28 -7.07 9.09
N ASP A 145 20.49 -7.84 10.16
CA ASP A 145 20.31 -9.30 10.12
C ASP A 145 18.83 -9.73 10.14
N ARG A 146 18.57 -11.00 9.82
CA ARG A 146 17.22 -11.57 9.75
C ARG A 146 16.51 -11.67 11.10
N GLN A 147 17.22 -11.84 12.22
CA GLN A 147 16.59 -11.92 13.54
C GLN A 147 16.04 -10.55 13.94
N SER A 148 16.87 -9.51 13.79
CA SER A 148 16.50 -8.11 13.98
C SER A 148 15.42 -7.66 12.99
N GLY A 149 15.47 -8.18 11.76
CA GLY A 149 14.49 -7.93 10.70
C GLY A 149 13.06 -8.40 11.00
N GLN A 150 12.87 -9.45 11.80
CA GLN A 150 11.53 -9.93 12.19
C GLN A 150 10.76 -8.90 13.03
N VAL A 151 11.47 -8.16 13.89
CA VAL A 151 10.87 -7.08 14.68
C VAL A 151 10.45 -5.94 13.77
N LEU A 152 11.30 -5.57 12.82
CA LEU A 152 11.01 -4.54 11.84
C LEU A 152 9.78 -4.89 10.98
N GLU A 153 9.73 -6.12 10.44
CA GLU A 153 8.58 -6.61 9.68
C GLU A 153 7.29 -6.53 10.52
N ARG A 154 7.35 -6.92 11.80
CA ARG A 154 6.19 -6.83 12.70
C ARG A 154 5.73 -5.39 12.92
N ILE A 155 6.64 -4.42 13.03
CA ILE A 155 6.31 -2.99 13.15
C ILE A 155 5.62 -2.50 11.86
N TRP A 156 6.16 -2.89 10.71
CA TRP A 156 5.67 -2.46 9.41
C TRP A 156 4.32 -3.08 9.05
N MET A 157 4.16 -4.37 9.31
CA MET A 157 3.04 -5.16 8.80
C MET A 157 1.96 -5.42 9.86
N GLY A 158 2.33 -5.49 11.13
CA GLY A 158 1.44 -6.01 12.17
C GLY A 158 0.93 -7.40 11.79
N ASP A 159 -0.38 -7.62 11.88
CA ASP A 159 -0.99 -8.91 11.51
C ASP A 159 -1.14 -9.10 9.99
N CYS A 160 -0.87 -8.07 9.16
CA CYS A 160 -0.91 -8.22 7.70
C CYS A 160 0.10 -9.26 7.21
N GLY A 161 1.24 -9.41 7.90
CA GLY A 161 2.31 -10.33 7.52
C GLY A 161 1.97 -11.81 7.70
N ARG A 162 0.96 -12.13 8.52
CA ARG A 162 0.57 -13.51 8.91
C ARG A 162 -0.46 -14.15 7.98
N ARG A 163 -0.84 -13.47 6.89
CA ARG A 163 -2.02 -13.79 6.07
C ARG A 163 -1.77 -14.77 4.92
N VAL A 164 -0.54 -15.29 4.79
CA VAL A 164 -0.15 -16.27 3.77
C VAL A 164 0.27 -17.54 4.47
#